data_AF-A0A9P5K6F8-F1
#
_entry.id   AF-A0A9P5K6F8-F1
#
_cell.length_a   1.000
_cell.length_b   1.000
_cell.length_c   1.000
_cell.angle_alpha   90.00
_cell.angle_beta   90.00
_cell.angle_gamma   90.00
#
_symmetry.space_group_name_H-M   'P 1'
#
loop_
_entity.id
_entity.type
_entity.pdbx_description
1 polymer ?
#
loop_
_entity_poly.entity_id
_entity_poly.type
_entity_poly.pdbx_seq_one_letter_code
_entity_poly.pdbx_strand_id
1 'polypeptide(L)'
;MATSAGHRGIPKTDHTSKEPPENQSEALNAIIEDEFVAENQRSAWICVIGSFLFLMPSFGFIQSVGTVQAYLQENQLEQYSARDIGWITGVYTFLTMFLGIQTGPLVDVFGTTYLAPLATACTVPMFFLLAECRIYWHFILCLGVLGGIGNAFSTTIGIAVIGKIFHRRRGLAMGIALAGSSTGGIIFPLALRQIFPMWGWRWSMRALGFIVLGIMLLSMACLSPFSRLVSKAQDDTRSIGLSKKSAAMDFSAFRSVPFSLITGAIFLLEFVIFGATAILPTLVAWAGFPVESGYNMVAILNGLSSLGRILPGLVGDHVGHFNILLVMVLFTLISTAATLTVFGSSRIEAL
;
A
#
# COMPACT_ATOMS: atom_id res chain seq x y z
N MET A 1 -52.53 -17.79 54.99
CA MET A 1 -52.04 -16.42 54.64
C MET A 1 -50.52 -16.54 54.59
N ALA A 2 -49.83 -16.43 53.44
CA ALA A 2 -49.69 -15.24 52.56
C ALA A 2 -49.22 -14.02 53.38
N THR A 3 -48.14 -13.27 53.11
CA THR A 3 -47.31 -13.00 51.92
C THR A 3 -45.83 -12.79 52.36
N SER A 4 -44.75 -12.64 51.57
CA SER A 4 -44.40 -12.85 50.14
C SER A 4 -42.88 -13.16 50.05
N ALA A 5 -42.32 -13.45 48.87
CA ALA A 5 -40.87 -13.55 48.65
C ALA A 5 -40.24 -12.20 48.25
N GLY A 6 -39.21 -11.76 48.98
CA GLY A 6 -38.45 -10.54 48.67
C GLY A 6 -37.51 -10.73 47.47
N HIS A 7 -37.87 -10.15 46.32
CA HIS A 7 -36.97 -10.03 45.16
C HIS A 7 -35.73 -9.20 45.54
N ARG A 8 -34.53 -9.80 45.43
CA ARG A 8 -33.28 -9.03 45.37
C ARG A 8 -33.20 -8.37 43.99
N GLY A 9 -33.45 -7.06 43.94
CA GLY A 9 -33.34 -6.27 42.72
C GLY A 9 -31.90 -6.24 42.20
N ILE A 10 -31.73 -6.58 40.92
CA ILE A 10 -30.52 -6.30 40.16
C ILE A 10 -30.37 -4.77 40.06
N PRO A 11 -29.19 -4.18 40.32
CA PRO A 11 -29.02 -2.74 40.10
C PRO A 11 -29.19 -2.45 38.60
N LYS A 12 -30.16 -1.60 38.26
CA LYS A 12 -30.28 -1.09 36.89
C LYS A 12 -29.05 -0.26 36.57
N THR A 13 -28.17 -0.79 35.73
CA THR A 13 -27.15 0.01 35.05
C THR A 13 -27.85 0.94 34.08
N ASP A 14 -28.00 2.19 34.49
CA ASP A 14 -28.56 3.25 33.66
C ASP A 14 -27.59 3.53 32.50
N HIS A 15 -27.77 2.82 31.39
CA HIS A 15 -27.14 3.15 30.12
C HIS A 15 -27.87 4.34 29.48
N THR A 16 -27.92 5.46 30.20
CA THR A 16 -28.09 6.77 29.56
C THR A 16 -26.84 7.01 28.71
N SER A 17 -26.94 6.71 27.42
CA SER A 17 -26.06 7.26 26.41
C SER A 17 -26.19 8.78 26.50
N LYS A 18 -25.26 9.42 27.22
CA LYS A 18 -25.16 10.88 27.25
C LYS A 18 -24.90 11.33 25.82
N GLU A 19 -25.92 11.91 25.20
CA GLU A 19 -25.73 12.73 24.01
C GLU A 19 -24.65 13.78 24.35
N PRO A 20 -23.71 14.05 23.42
CA PRO A 20 -22.74 15.11 23.64
C PRO A 20 -23.50 16.43 23.88
N PRO A 21 -23.05 17.29 24.80
CA PRO A 21 -23.70 18.58 25.04
C PRO A 21 -23.86 19.33 23.71
N GLU A 22 -24.98 20.02 23.53
CA GLU A 22 -25.46 20.61 22.27
C GLU A 22 -24.35 21.34 21.48
N ASN A 23 -23.55 22.18 22.16
CA ASN A 23 -22.38 22.88 21.61
C ASN A 23 -21.31 21.95 20.97
N GLN A 24 -21.09 20.74 21.49
CA GLN A 24 -20.19 19.75 20.89
C GLN A 24 -20.79 19.09 19.64
N SER A 25 -22.12 18.92 19.59
CA SER A 25 -22.79 18.40 18.40
C SER A 25 -22.78 19.43 17.25
N GLU A 26 -23.00 20.71 17.55
CA GLU A 26 -22.89 21.79 16.57
C GLU A 26 -21.46 21.95 16.06
N ALA A 27 -20.46 21.94 16.95
CA ALA A 27 -19.05 21.99 16.56
C ALA A 27 -18.62 20.78 15.72
N LEU A 28 -19.13 19.58 16.02
CA LEU A 28 -18.89 18.38 15.22
C LEU A 28 -19.50 18.51 13.81
N ASN A 29 -20.72 19.02 13.70
CA ASN A 29 -21.37 19.27 12.40
C ASN A 29 -20.59 20.30 11.57
N ALA A 30 -20.09 21.37 12.19
CA ALA A 30 -19.25 22.36 11.53
C ALA A 30 -17.94 21.75 11.00
N ILE A 31 -17.27 20.87 11.76
CA ILE A 31 -16.08 20.15 11.31
C ILE A 31 -16.39 19.27 10.09
N ILE A 32 -17.50 18.52 10.11
CA ILE A 32 -17.94 17.67 8.99
C ILE A 32 -18.20 18.50 7.72
N GLU A 33 -18.78 19.70 7.87
CA GLU A 33 -19.04 20.60 6.76
C GLU A 33 -17.75 21.22 6.19
N ASP A 34 -16.77 21.56 7.04
CA ASP A 34 -15.45 22.04 6.62
C ASP A 34 -14.59 20.94 5.97
N GLU A 35 -14.65 19.69 6.46
CA GLU A 35 -14.08 18.51 5.81
C GLU A 35 -14.66 18.31 4.40
N PHE A 36 -15.99 18.48 4.23
CA PHE A 36 -16.65 18.40 2.93
C PHE A 36 -16.22 19.52 1.96
N VAL A 37 -16.00 20.73 2.45
CA VAL A 37 -15.45 21.84 1.65
C VAL A 37 -14.00 21.54 1.23
N ALA A 38 -13.20 20.93 2.11
CA ALA A 38 -11.83 20.50 1.80
C ALA A 38 -11.80 19.39 0.73
N GLU A 39 -12.64 18.36 0.82
CA GLU A 39 -12.75 17.27 -0.18
C GLU A 39 -13.03 17.77 -1.61
N ASN A 40 -13.86 18.80 -1.74
CA ASN A 40 -14.24 19.37 -3.04
C ASN A 40 -13.21 20.37 -3.58
N GLN A 41 -12.19 20.75 -2.80
CA GLN A 41 -11.17 21.70 -3.25
C GLN A 41 -10.23 21.05 -4.27
N ARG A 42 -9.85 21.79 -5.33
CA ARG A 42 -8.92 21.28 -6.38
C ARG A 42 -7.57 20.82 -5.81
N SER A 43 -7.11 21.41 -4.71
CA SER A 43 -5.94 21.02 -3.93
C SER A 43 -6.00 19.59 -3.38
N ALA A 44 -7.17 19.12 -2.95
CA ALA A 44 -7.37 17.74 -2.48
C ALA A 44 -7.08 16.74 -3.60
N TRP A 45 -7.62 16.98 -4.80
CA TRP A 45 -7.40 16.16 -5.99
C TRP A 45 -5.96 16.25 -6.53
N ILE A 46 -5.29 17.39 -6.38
CA ILE A 46 -3.85 17.49 -6.65
C ILE A 46 -3.05 16.62 -5.65
N CYS A 47 -3.46 16.51 -4.38
CA CYS A 47 -2.85 15.58 -3.43
C CYS A 47 -3.13 14.11 -3.76
N VAL A 48 -4.25 13.78 -4.43
CA VAL A 48 -4.48 12.43 -5.00
C VAL A 48 -3.45 12.10 -6.08
N ILE A 49 -3.18 13.04 -6.99
CA ILE A 49 -2.13 12.90 -8.03
C ILE A 49 -0.74 12.79 -7.38
N GLY A 50 -0.47 13.58 -6.34
CA GLY A 50 0.75 13.44 -5.54
C GLY A 50 0.91 12.02 -4.99
N SER A 51 -0.11 11.49 -4.32
CA SER A 51 -0.11 10.14 -3.75
C SER A 51 0.05 9.04 -4.81
N PHE A 52 -0.63 9.17 -5.96
CA PHE A 52 -0.45 8.31 -7.14
C PHE A 52 1.02 8.26 -7.57
N LEU A 53 1.65 9.42 -7.71
CA LEU A 53 3.05 9.54 -8.13
C LEU A 53 4.04 9.07 -7.05
N PHE A 54 3.69 9.10 -5.76
CA PHE A 54 4.51 8.51 -4.68
C PHE A 54 4.42 6.98 -4.68
N LEU A 55 3.23 6.42 -4.89
CA LEU A 55 2.98 4.98 -4.89
C LEU A 55 3.50 4.28 -6.15
N MET A 56 3.59 4.99 -7.28
CA MET A 56 4.06 4.48 -8.56
C MET A 56 5.50 3.91 -8.54
N PRO A 57 6.55 4.66 -8.14
CA PRO A 57 7.90 4.12 -8.03
C PRO A 57 8.03 3.12 -6.88
N SER A 58 7.26 3.29 -5.81
CA SER A 58 7.32 2.45 -4.61
C SER A 58 6.93 1.00 -4.84
N PHE A 59 5.63 0.75 -5.00
CA PHE A 59 5.12 -0.59 -5.24
C PHE A 59 5.37 -1.03 -6.68
N GLY A 60 5.49 -0.11 -7.64
CA GLY A 60 5.84 -0.47 -9.03
C GLY A 60 7.24 -1.06 -9.17
N PHE A 61 8.21 -0.57 -8.37
CA PHE A 61 9.51 -1.22 -8.30
C PHE A 61 9.46 -2.55 -7.56
N ILE A 62 8.65 -2.72 -6.49
CA ILE A 62 8.38 -4.05 -5.87
C ILE A 62 7.95 -5.08 -6.92
N GLN A 63 7.00 -4.73 -7.80
CA GLN A 63 6.54 -5.63 -8.87
C GLN A 63 7.65 -5.99 -9.89
N SER A 64 8.75 -5.22 -9.93
CA SER A 64 9.90 -5.43 -10.80
C SER A 64 11.02 -6.26 -10.17
N VAL A 65 10.93 -6.54 -8.87
CA VAL A 65 12.00 -7.15 -8.07
C VAL A 65 12.42 -8.53 -8.60
N GLY A 66 11.48 -9.32 -9.14
CA GLY A 66 11.80 -10.60 -9.80
C GLY A 66 12.70 -10.44 -11.03
N THR A 67 12.47 -9.42 -11.87
CA THR A 67 13.32 -9.09 -13.03
C THR A 67 14.72 -8.66 -12.59
N VAL A 68 14.81 -7.89 -11.50
CA VAL A 68 16.08 -7.46 -10.90
C VAL A 68 16.86 -8.66 -10.34
N GLN A 69 16.17 -9.59 -9.66
CA GLN A 69 16.74 -10.82 -9.12
C GLN A 69 17.26 -11.75 -10.21
N ALA A 70 16.48 -11.97 -11.28
CA ALA A 70 16.90 -12.79 -12.41
C ALA A 70 18.17 -12.23 -13.08
N TYR A 71 18.21 -10.92 -13.36
CA TYR A 71 19.41 -10.30 -13.92
C TYR A 71 20.64 -10.45 -13.00
N LEU A 72 20.46 -10.28 -11.68
CA LEU A 72 21.54 -10.48 -10.71
C LEU A 72 22.08 -11.92 -10.71
N GLN A 73 21.19 -12.91 -10.81
CA GLN A 73 21.53 -14.32 -10.87
C GLN A 73 22.28 -14.71 -12.16
N GLU A 74 21.98 -14.06 -13.28
CA GLU A 74 22.66 -14.28 -14.56
C GLU A 74 23.97 -13.49 -14.73
N ASN A 75 24.27 -12.54 -13.83
CA ASN A 75 25.39 -11.61 -13.98
C ASN A 75 26.17 -11.43 -12.66
N GLN A 76 26.00 -10.32 -11.93
CA GLN A 76 26.87 -9.94 -10.80
C GLN A 76 26.92 -10.95 -9.64
N LEU A 77 25.90 -11.81 -9.49
CA LEU A 77 25.76 -12.78 -8.41
C LEU A 77 25.62 -14.22 -8.91
N GLU A 78 26.11 -14.54 -10.13
CA GLU A 78 26.12 -15.90 -10.72
C GLU A 78 26.67 -16.99 -9.77
N GLN A 79 27.61 -16.61 -8.89
CA GLN A 79 28.23 -17.50 -7.90
C GLN A 79 27.32 -17.87 -6.71
N TYR A 80 26.17 -17.22 -6.55
CA TYR A 80 25.25 -17.39 -5.43
C TYR A 80 24.00 -18.18 -5.85
N SER A 81 23.40 -18.93 -4.92
CA SER A 81 22.17 -19.64 -5.24
C SER A 81 20.99 -18.67 -5.36
N ALA A 82 19.96 -19.05 -6.13
CA ALA A 82 18.73 -18.26 -6.24
C ALA A 82 18.06 -17.97 -4.87
N ARG A 83 18.28 -18.86 -3.88
CA ARG A 83 17.83 -18.67 -2.49
C ARG A 83 18.56 -17.52 -1.79
N ASP A 84 19.87 -17.42 -2.00
CA ASP A 84 20.69 -16.37 -1.38
C ASP A 84 20.35 -15.00 -1.97
N ILE A 85 20.26 -14.91 -3.30
CA ILE A 85 19.85 -13.67 -3.99
C ILE A 85 18.42 -13.27 -3.58
N GLY A 86 17.54 -14.25 -3.37
CA GLY A 86 16.18 -14.06 -2.85
C GLY A 86 16.09 -13.41 -1.46
N TRP A 87 17.14 -13.44 -0.64
CA TRP A 87 17.16 -12.70 0.62
C TRP A 87 17.25 -11.18 0.43
N ILE A 88 17.90 -10.70 -0.64
CA ILE A 88 17.99 -9.26 -0.95
C ILE A 88 16.59 -8.69 -1.19
N THR A 89 15.81 -9.40 -1.98
CA THR A 89 14.47 -9.04 -2.43
C THR A 89 13.42 -9.28 -1.34
N GLY A 90 13.59 -10.35 -0.56
CA GLY A 90 12.83 -10.62 0.66
C GLY A 90 13.00 -9.53 1.72
N VAL A 91 14.24 -9.12 2.03
CA VAL A 91 14.51 -8.05 3.01
C VAL A 91 13.94 -6.70 2.56
N TYR A 92 14.06 -6.35 1.27
CA TYR A 92 13.45 -5.14 0.70
C TYR A 92 11.92 -5.10 0.91
N THR A 93 11.25 -6.20 0.59
CA THR A 93 9.79 -6.32 0.72
C THR A 93 9.36 -6.35 2.18
N PHE A 94 10.04 -7.12 3.03
CA PHE A 94 9.81 -7.20 4.47
C PHE A 94 9.93 -5.83 5.14
N LEU A 95 11.03 -5.11 4.92
CA LEU A 95 11.24 -3.79 5.53
C LEU A 95 10.24 -2.76 5.01
N THR A 96 9.84 -2.83 3.73
CA THR A 96 8.77 -1.97 3.21
C THR A 96 7.47 -2.11 4.03
N MET A 97 7.02 -3.35 4.27
CA MET A 97 5.76 -3.60 4.97
C MET A 97 5.88 -3.40 6.48
N PHE A 98 6.95 -3.91 7.09
CA PHE A 98 7.16 -3.87 8.54
C PHE A 98 7.32 -2.44 9.05
N LEU A 99 8.12 -1.61 8.37
CA LEU A 99 8.35 -0.22 8.78
C LEU A 99 7.13 0.68 8.51
N GLY A 100 6.22 0.30 7.61
CA GLY A 100 4.96 1.02 7.37
C GLY A 100 4.11 1.20 8.65
N ILE A 101 4.14 0.21 9.56
CA ILE A 101 3.47 0.27 10.87
C ILE A 101 3.96 1.49 11.68
N GLN A 102 5.27 1.70 11.73
CA GLN A 102 5.87 2.81 12.48
C GLN A 102 5.80 4.14 11.70
N THR A 103 5.75 4.10 10.37
CA THR A 103 5.63 5.30 9.55
C THR A 103 4.29 6.03 9.73
N GLY A 104 3.18 5.32 9.94
CA GLY A 104 1.86 5.95 10.13
C GLY A 104 1.86 7.03 11.22
N PRO A 105 2.19 6.69 12.48
CA PRO A 105 2.32 7.66 13.57
C PRO A 105 3.34 8.78 13.31
N LEU A 106 4.42 8.51 12.55
CA LEU A 106 5.37 9.56 12.15
C LEU A 106 4.69 10.58 11.22
N VAL A 107 3.86 10.14 10.27
CA VAL A 107 3.09 11.02 9.37
C VAL A 107 1.99 11.79 10.12
N ASP A 108 1.50 11.29 11.25
CA ASP A 108 0.56 12.01 12.14
C ASP A 108 1.25 13.13 12.93
N VAL A 109 2.50 12.93 13.34
CA VAL A 109 3.26 13.91 14.13
C VAL A 109 3.92 14.95 13.23
N PHE A 110 4.76 14.52 12.28
CA PHE A 110 5.62 15.38 11.46
C PHE A 110 4.98 15.84 10.14
N GLY A 111 3.89 15.21 9.70
CA GLY A 111 3.24 15.51 8.43
C GLY A 111 4.11 15.13 7.21
N THR A 112 3.62 15.46 6.01
CA THR A 112 4.32 15.12 4.76
C THR A 112 5.50 16.03 4.45
N THR A 113 5.49 17.28 4.94
CA THR A 113 6.49 18.31 4.61
C THR A 113 7.93 17.87 4.91
N TYR A 114 8.15 17.10 5.97
CA TYR A 114 9.47 16.57 6.34
C TYR A 114 9.68 15.12 5.89
N LEU A 115 8.63 14.29 5.90
CA LEU A 115 8.75 12.87 5.59
C LEU A 115 8.80 12.57 4.09
N ALA A 116 8.18 13.38 3.23
CA ALA A 116 8.25 13.17 1.78
C ALA A 116 9.65 13.47 1.19
N PRO A 117 10.36 14.55 1.61
CA PRO A 117 11.78 14.71 1.30
C PRO A 117 12.64 13.58 1.84
N LEU A 118 12.41 13.11 3.07
CA LEU A 118 13.16 11.98 3.66
C LEU A 118 12.96 10.69 2.85
N ALA A 119 11.72 10.37 2.50
CA ALA A 119 11.38 9.22 1.66
C ALA A 119 12.10 9.28 0.30
N THR A 120 12.11 10.45 -0.34
CA THR A 120 12.83 10.70 -1.60
C THR A 120 14.34 10.57 -1.42
N ALA A 121 14.90 11.10 -0.34
CA ALA A 121 16.32 11.04 -0.01
C ALA A 121 16.82 9.63 0.36
N CYS A 122 15.93 8.71 0.73
CA CYS A 122 16.26 7.28 0.86
C CYS A 122 16.07 6.53 -0.47
N THR A 123 14.92 6.71 -1.13
CA THR A 123 14.53 5.93 -2.32
C THR A 123 15.35 6.29 -3.57
N VAL A 124 15.68 7.56 -3.79
CA VAL A 124 16.42 7.95 -5.01
C VAL A 124 17.89 7.49 -4.95
N PRO A 125 18.67 7.75 -3.88
CA PRO A 125 20.06 7.28 -3.80
C PRO A 125 20.21 5.76 -3.83
N MET A 126 19.18 5.00 -3.42
CA MET A 126 19.13 3.55 -3.58
C MET A 126 19.51 3.12 -5.00
N PHE A 127 18.87 3.70 -6.03
CA PHE A 127 19.12 3.35 -7.44
C PHE A 127 20.54 3.70 -7.89
N PHE A 128 21.08 4.84 -7.46
CA PHE A 128 22.43 5.27 -7.82
C PHE A 128 23.52 4.45 -7.13
N LEU A 129 23.31 4.06 -5.87
CA LEU A 129 24.21 3.16 -5.14
C LEU A 129 24.12 1.73 -5.69
N LEU A 130 22.92 1.27 -6.05
CA LEU A 130 22.67 -0.05 -6.66
C LEU A 130 23.39 -0.21 -8.01
N ALA A 131 23.56 0.88 -8.77
CA ALA A 131 24.37 0.92 -10.00
C ALA A 131 25.88 0.69 -9.76
N GLU A 132 26.37 0.88 -8.54
CA GLU A 132 27.78 0.72 -8.15
C GLU A 132 28.04 -0.56 -7.33
N CYS A 133 26.99 -1.27 -6.93
CA CYS A 133 27.08 -2.52 -6.20
C CYS A 133 27.74 -3.63 -7.03
N ARG A 134 28.67 -4.37 -6.42
CA ARG A 134 29.37 -5.52 -7.03
C ARG A 134 29.42 -6.78 -6.16
N ILE A 135 29.22 -6.65 -4.84
CA ILE A 135 29.26 -7.76 -3.90
C ILE A 135 27.92 -7.89 -3.18
N TYR A 136 27.56 -9.12 -2.81
CA TYR A 136 26.28 -9.49 -2.19
C TYR A 136 25.83 -8.53 -1.07
N TRP A 137 26.70 -8.23 -0.11
CA TRP A 137 26.37 -7.34 1.01
C TRP A 137 26.07 -5.90 0.62
N HIS A 138 26.62 -5.39 -0.49
CA HIS A 138 26.23 -4.07 -1.00
C HIS A 138 24.79 -4.09 -1.51
N PHE A 139 24.36 -5.16 -2.18
CA PHE A 139 22.97 -5.31 -2.61
C PHE A 139 21.99 -5.42 -1.43
N ILE A 140 22.34 -6.18 -0.38
CA ILE A 140 21.56 -6.25 0.87
C ILE A 140 21.38 -4.87 1.51
N LEU A 141 22.46 -4.08 1.63
CA LEU A 141 22.40 -2.76 2.27
C LEU A 141 21.69 -1.71 1.41
N CYS A 142 21.97 -1.67 0.10
CA CYS A 142 21.38 -0.68 -0.79
C CYS A 142 19.94 -1.02 -1.15
N LEU A 143 19.67 -2.18 -1.77
CA LEU A 143 18.32 -2.56 -2.19
C LEU A 143 17.47 -3.02 -0.99
N GLY A 144 17.99 -3.93 -0.17
CA GLY A 144 17.26 -4.46 0.99
C GLY A 144 16.94 -3.38 2.02
N VAL A 145 17.97 -2.82 2.66
CA VAL A 145 17.80 -1.92 3.82
C VAL A 145 17.41 -0.50 3.42
N LEU A 146 18.26 0.22 2.68
CA LEU A 146 18.01 1.61 2.30
C LEU A 146 16.75 1.74 1.41
N GLY A 147 16.62 0.82 0.45
CA GLY A 147 15.43 0.71 -0.38
C GLY A 147 14.17 0.43 0.43
N GLY A 148 14.19 -0.57 1.32
CA GLY A 148 13.03 -0.95 2.13
C GLY A 148 12.55 0.19 3.04
N ILE A 149 13.49 0.91 3.67
CA ILE A 149 13.20 2.09 4.50
C ILE A 149 12.56 3.21 3.66
N GLY A 150 13.20 3.62 2.56
CA GLY A 150 12.67 4.69 1.69
C GLY A 150 11.30 4.36 1.11
N ASN A 151 11.10 3.08 0.78
CA ASN A 151 9.86 2.58 0.22
C ASN A 151 8.72 2.49 1.24
N ALA A 152 9.00 2.10 2.49
CA ALA A 152 8.05 2.15 3.60
C ALA A 152 7.53 3.57 3.82
N PHE A 153 8.44 4.55 3.85
CA PHE A 153 8.08 5.96 3.97
C PHE A 153 7.20 6.43 2.81
N SER A 154 7.66 6.22 1.58
CA SER A 154 6.98 6.62 0.34
C SER A 154 5.56 6.05 0.25
N THR A 155 5.41 4.75 0.52
CA THR A 155 4.13 4.03 0.48
C THR A 155 3.14 4.55 1.52
N THR A 156 3.59 4.64 2.77
CA THR A 156 2.72 5.03 3.88
C THR A 156 2.29 6.48 3.77
N ILE A 157 3.15 7.38 3.30
CA ILE A 157 2.81 8.78 3.01
C ILE A 157 1.69 8.84 1.97
N GLY A 158 1.84 8.14 0.83
CA GLY A 158 0.83 8.14 -0.23
C GLY A 158 -0.55 7.67 0.25
N ILE A 159 -0.61 6.64 1.10
CA ILE A 159 -1.87 6.12 1.64
C ILE A 159 -2.45 7.06 2.73
N ALA A 160 -1.61 7.52 3.66
CA ALA A 160 -2.03 8.33 4.80
C ALA A 160 -2.53 9.73 4.39
N VAL A 161 -2.00 10.30 3.30
CA VAL A 161 -2.49 11.57 2.73
C VAL A 161 -3.96 11.48 2.37
N ILE A 162 -4.36 10.43 1.66
CA ILE A 162 -5.73 10.25 1.18
C ILE A 162 -6.69 10.00 2.33
N GLY A 163 -6.30 9.12 3.27
CA GLY A 163 -7.12 8.79 4.44
C GLY A 163 -7.36 9.93 5.43
N LYS A 164 -6.67 11.07 5.27
CA LYS A 164 -6.82 12.32 6.05
C LYS A 164 -7.51 13.46 5.31
N ILE A 165 -7.63 13.38 3.99
CA ILE A 165 -8.32 14.39 3.17
C ILE A 165 -9.74 13.91 2.82
N PHE A 166 -9.93 12.61 2.57
CA PHE A 166 -11.19 12.06 2.08
C PHE A 166 -11.84 11.12 3.09
N HIS A 167 -13.08 11.44 3.44
CA HIS A 167 -13.96 10.71 4.33
C HIS A 167 -15.12 10.11 3.53
N ARG A 168 -15.83 10.90 2.72
CA ARG A 168 -17.00 10.47 1.94
C ARG A 168 -16.65 9.81 0.60
N ARG A 169 -15.59 10.27 -0.07
CA ARG A 169 -15.10 9.70 -1.35
C ARG A 169 -13.79 8.93 -1.17
N ARG A 170 -13.61 8.34 0.00
CA ARG A 170 -12.34 7.75 0.43
C ARG A 170 -11.96 6.52 -0.41
N GLY A 171 -12.92 5.67 -0.72
CA GLY A 171 -12.73 4.48 -1.56
C GLY A 171 -12.28 4.85 -2.97
N LEU A 172 -12.97 5.80 -3.62
CA LEU A 172 -12.57 6.32 -4.94
C LEU A 172 -11.18 6.98 -4.93
N ALA A 173 -10.92 7.89 -3.99
CA ALA A 173 -9.65 8.61 -3.93
C ALA A 173 -8.47 7.66 -3.63
N MET A 174 -8.67 6.68 -2.74
CA MET A 174 -7.67 5.65 -2.44
C MET A 174 -7.47 4.70 -3.63
N GLY A 175 -8.55 4.31 -4.31
CA GLY A 175 -8.49 3.50 -5.52
C GLY A 175 -7.69 4.15 -6.64
N ILE A 176 -7.88 5.45 -6.86
CA ILE A 176 -7.07 6.24 -7.81
C ILE A 176 -5.61 6.29 -7.36
N ALA A 177 -5.32 6.67 -6.12
CA ALA A 177 -3.95 6.73 -5.62
C ALA A 177 -3.20 5.38 -5.74
N LEU A 178 -3.86 4.27 -5.38
CA LEU A 178 -3.32 2.92 -5.51
C LEU A 178 -3.20 2.45 -6.96
N ALA A 179 -3.99 2.96 -7.92
CA ALA A 179 -3.77 2.69 -9.34
C ALA A 179 -2.40 3.20 -9.83
N GLY A 180 -1.78 4.15 -9.11
CA GLY A 180 -0.40 4.58 -9.34
C GLY A 180 0.59 3.42 -9.27
N SER A 181 0.47 2.53 -8.29
CA SER A 181 1.41 1.41 -8.20
C SER A 181 1.18 0.32 -9.22
N SER A 182 -0.06 0.07 -9.62
CA SER A 182 -0.38 -0.82 -10.73
C SER A 182 0.17 -0.28 -12.06
N THR A 183 0.10 1.04 -12.27
CA THR A 183 0.73 1.71 -13.42
C THR A 183 2.26 1.56 -13.38
N GLY A 184 2.88 1.74 -12.21
CA GLY A 184 4.31 1.49 -12.00
C GLY A 184 4.70 0.03 -12.25
N GLY A 185 3.86 -0.93 -11.81
CA GLY A 185 4.05 -2.36 -12.02
C GLY A 185 3.96 -2.80 -13.48
N ILE A 186 3.52 -1.94 -14.39
CA ILE A 186 3.66 -2.12 -15.85
C ILE A 186 4.93 -1.43 -16.33
N ILE A 187 5.14 -0.16 -15.96
CA ILE A 187 6.24 0.67 -16.48
C ILE A 187 7.62 0.13 -16.09
N PHE A 188 7.86 -0.17 -14.81
CA PHE A 188 9.19 -0.52 -14.33
C PHE A 188 9.71 -1.88 -14.85
N PRO A 189 8.93 -2.98 -14.89
CA PRO A 189 9.41 -4.24 -15.44
C PRO A 189 9.69 -4.15 -16.95
N LEU A 190 8.82 -3.46 -17.71
CA LEU A 190 9.00 -3.27 -19.15
C LEU A 190 10.22 -2.38 -19.46
N ALA A 191 10.40 -1.29 -18.70
CA ALA A 191 11.57 -0.41 -18.85
C ALA A 191 12.87 -1.17 -18.55
N LEU A 192 12.94 -1.90 -17.43
CA LEU A 192 14.11 -2.72 -17.10
C LEU A 192 14.41 -3.76 -18.19
N ARG A 193 13.38 -4.45 -18.69
CA ARG A 193 13.51 -5.44 -19.77
C ARG A 193 14.14 -4.86 -21.05
N GLN A 194 13.83 -3.62 -21.41
CA GLN A 194 14.40 -2.97 -22.59
C GLN A 194 15.77 -2.33 -22.33
N ILE A 195 15.98 -1.71 -21.16
CA ILE A 195 17.20 -0.96 -20.88
C ILE A 195 18.36 -1.91 -20.50
N PHE A 196 18.09 -3.04 -19.83
CA PHE A 196 19.12 -4.01 -19.44
C PHE A 196 19.97 -4.54 -20.61
N PRO A 197 19.39 -5.02 -21.74
CA PRO A 197 20.19 -5.46 -22.89
C PRO A 197 20.93 -4.33 -23.60
N MET A 198 20.37 -3.11 -23.62
CA MET A 198 20.95 -1.98 -24.36
C MET A 198 22.11 -1.31 -23.61
N TRP A 199 21.94 -1.04 -22.31
CA TRP A 199 22.86 -0.19 -21.53
C TRP A 199 23.53 -0.93 -20.35
N GLY A 200 23.14 -2.18 -20.09
CA GLY A 200 23.63 -2.97 -18.96
C GLY A 200 23.18 -2.45 -17.60
N TRP A 201 23.50 -3.19 -16.53
CA TRP A 201 23.06 -2.90 -15.16
C TRP A 201 23.24 -1.45 -14.71
N ARG A 202 24.47 -0.93 -14.82
CA ARG A 202 24.88 0.32 -14.15
C ARG A 202 24.12 1.52 -14.70
N TRP A 203 23.99 1.60 -16.03
CA TRP A 203 23.22 2.66 -16.67
C TRP A 203 21.71 2.43 -16.57
N SER A 204 21.22 1.18 -16.56
CA SER A 204 19.81 0.87 -16.29
C SER A 204 19.35 1.40 -14.94
N MET A 205 20.11 1.10 -13.87
CA MET A 205 19.78 1.54 -12.52
C MET A 205 19.86 3.06 -12.36
N ARG A 206 20.86 3.73 -12.98
CA ARG A 206 20.94 5.20 -13.02
C ARG A 206 19.76 5.82 -13.77
N ALA A 207 19.36 5.25 -14.92
CA ALA A 207 18.23 5.73 -15.70
C ALA A 207 16.91 5.64 -14.91
N LEU A 208 16.66 4.51 -14.23
CA LEU A 208 15.55 4.39 -13.29
C LEU A 208 15.65 5.43 -12.16
N GLY A 209 16.85 5.63 -11.59
CA GLY A 209 17.08 6.64 -10.55
C GLY A 209 16.68 8.06 -10.98
N PHE A 210 17.00 8.48 -12.22
CA PHE A 210 16.58 9.76 -12.76
C PHE A 210 15.06 9.84 -13.01
N ILE A 211 14.44 8.77 -13.53
CA ILE A 211 12.99 8.68 -13.75
C ILE A 211 12.25 8.79 -12.41
N VAL A 212 12.66 8.01 -11.41
CA VAL A 212 12.09 8.01 -10.06
C VAL A 212 12.28 9.37 -9.39
N LEU A 213 13.46 10.00 -9.51
CA LEU A 213 13.69 11.35 -9.00
C LEU A 213 12.69 12.36 -9.60
N GLY A 214 12.50 12.37 -10.92
CA GLY A 214 11.53 13.27 -11.57
C GLY A 214 10.10 13.06 -11.08
N ILE A 215 9.68 11.80 -10.94
CA ILE A 215 8.36 11.42 -10.41
C ILE A 215 8.18 11.88 -8.96
N MET A 216 9.15 11.62 -8.09
CA MET A 216 9.08 11.97 -6.65
C MET A 216 9.16 13.48 -6.42
N LEU A 217 9.95 14.22 -7.20
CA LEU A 217 9.98 15.69 -7.17
C LEU A 217 8.61 16.29 -7.56
N LEU A 218 8.01 15.80 -8.65
CA LEU A 218 6.67 16.22 -9.08
C LEU A 218 5.61 15.86 -8.03
N SER A 219 5.70 14.67 -7.45
CA SER A 219 4.83 14.21 -6.37
C SER A 219 4.90 15.11 -5.14
N MET A 220 6.09 15.49 -4.69
CA MET A 220 6.27 16.43 -3.57
C MET A 220 5.65 17.81 -3.86
N ALA A 221 5.77 18.32 -5.09
CA ALA A 221 5.11 19.56 -5.50
C ALA A 221 3.58 19.43 -5.40
N CYS A 222 3.01 18.30 -5.86
CA CYS A 222 1.58 17.99 -5.73
C CYS A 222 1.12 17.76 -4.28
N LEU A 223 1.99 17.30 -3.38
CA LEU A 223 1.67 17.16 -1.95
C LEU A 223 1.85 18.45 -1.14
N SER A 224 2.43 19.51 -1.69
CA SER A 224 2.61 20.79 -0.99
C SER A 224 1.32 21.42 -0.39
N PRO A 225 0.09 21.25 -0.97
CA PRO A 225 -1.13 21.77 -0.34
C PRO A 225 -1.55 21.01 0.92
N PHE A 226 -1.11 19.75 1.10
CA PHE A 226 -1.52 18.87 2.19
C PHE A 226 -1.33 19.51 3.57
N SER A 227 -0.17 20.13 3.79
CA SER A 227 0.15 20.76 5.09
C SER A 227 -0.80 21.89 5.46
N ARG A 228 -1.46 22.54 4.47
CA ARG A 228 -2.46 23.58 4.71
C ARG A 228 -3.84 22.98 4.97
N LEU A 229 -4.22 21.96 4.20
CA LEU A 229 -5.48 21.23 4.35
C LEU A 229 -5.59 20.59 5.74
N VAL A 230 -4.54 19.86 6.17
CA VAL A 230 -4.56 19.11 7.43
C VAL A 230 -4.32 19.99 8.67
N SER A 231 -3.58 21.11 8.56
CA SER A 231 -3.43 22.02 9.71
C SER A 231 -4.78 22.57 10.16
N LYS A 232 -5.65 22.96 9.21
CA LYS A 232 -6.99 23.49 9.53
C LYS A 232 -7.81 22.48 10.34
N ALA A 233 -8.04 21.30 9.76
CA ALA A 233 -8.82 20.24 10.41
C ALA A 233 -8.21 19.74 11.75
N GLN A 234 -6.87 19.74 11.88
CA GLN A 234 -6.21 19.36 13.14
C GLN A 234 -6.34 20.43 14.23
N ASP A 235 -6.27 21.72 13.89
CA ASP A 235 -6.45 22.80 14.87
C ASP A 235 -7.91 22.85 15.38
N ASP A 236 -8.89 22.62 14.49
CA ASP A 236 -10.31 22.53 14.85
C ASP A 236 -10.57 21.34 15.79
N THR A 237 -10.08 20.13 15.45
CA THR A 237 -10.19 18.93 16.30
C THR A 237 -9.49 19.11 17.66
N ARG A 238 -8.38 19.86 17.69
CA ARG A 238 -7.61 20.15 18.91
C ARG A 238 -8.33 21.11 19.83
N SER A 239 -9.10 22.06 19.30
CA SER A 239 -9.90 23.00 20.10
C SER A 239 -10.93 22.29 21.01
N ILE A 240 -11.44 21.14 20.56
CA ILE A 240 -12.41 20.29 21.28
C ILE A 240 -11.72 19.26 22.20
N GLY A 241 -10.37 19.18 22.18
CA GLY A 241 -9.60 18.30 23.05
C GLY A 241 -9.56 16.82 22.63
N LEU A 242 -9.98 16.50 21.40
CA LEU A 242 -10.19 15.13 20.92
C LEU A 242 -8.90 14.42 20.45
N SER A 243 -7.77 15.12 20.31
CA SER A 243 -6.54 14.54 19.73
C SER A 243 -5.29 14.75 20.60
N LYS A 244 -4.61 13.65 20.93
CA LYS A 244 -3.23 13.64 21.46
C LYS A 244 -2.29 13.09 20.39
N LYS A 245 -1.34 13.90 19.93
CA LYS A 245 -0.24 13.42 19.07
C LYS A 245 0.64 12.44 19.86
N SER A 246 0.65 11.18 19.44
CA SER A 246 1.59 10.16 19.91
C SER A 246 2.34 9.58 18.72
N ALA A 247 3.68 9.57 18.77
CA ALA A 247 4.51 8.88 17.78
C ALA A 247 4.66 7.37 18.10
N ALA A 248 4.17 6.92 19.26
CA ALA A 248 4.27 5.53 19.70
C ALA A 248 3.24 4.65 18.98
N MET A 249 3.64 3.43 18.62
CA MET A 249 2.74 2.42 18.09
C MET A 249 1.70 2.04 19.15
N ASP A 250 0.42 2.33 18.88
CA ASP A 250 -0.68 1.92 19.76
C ASP A 250 -1.25 0.56 19.33
N PHE A 251 -0.86 -0.49 20.06
CA PHE A 251 -1.37 -1.84 19.88
C PHE A 251 -2.76 -2.07 20.52
N SER A 252 -3.36 -1.06 21.17
CA SER A 252 -4.69 -1.14 21.78
C SER A 252 -5.79 -1.57 20.79
N ALA A 253 -5.66 -1.25 19.50
CA ALA A 253 -6.58 -1.67 18.45
C ALA A 253 -6.78 -3.20 18.38
N PHE A 254 -5.72 -3.99 18.61
CA PHE A 254 -5.76 -5.46 18.62
C PHE A 254 -6.56 -6.05 19.80
N ARG A 255 -6.90 -5.25 20.81
CA ARG A 255 -7.82 -5.65 21.88
C ARG A 255 -9.24 -5.86 21.36
N SER A 256 -9.60 -5.26 20.22
CA SER A 256 -10.90 -5.49 19.58
C SER A 256 -10.85 -6.73 18.67
N VAL A 257 -11.70 -7.71 18.98
CA VAL A 257 -11.78 -8.97 18.22
C VAL A 257 -12.05 -8.75 16.72
N PRO A 258 -12.96 -7.83 16.29
CA PRO A 258 -13.20 -7.59 14.87
C PRO A 258 -11.96 -7.10 14.12
N PHE A 259 -11.16 -6.20 14.73
CA PHE A 259 -9.93 -5.71 14.13
C PHE A 259 -8.91 -6.84 13.95
N SER A 260 -8.66 -7.61 15.01
CA SER A 260 -7.71 -8.73 14.96
C SER A 260 -8.10 -9.81 13.95
N LEU A 261 -9.39 -10.10 13.79
CA LEU A 261 -9.90 -11.01 12.75
C LEU A 261 -9.69 -10.44 11.33
N ILE A 262 -9.95 -9.15 11.12
CA ILE A 262 -9.72 -8.49 9.83
C ILE A 262 -8.21 -8.44 9.50
N THR A 263 -7.34 -8.14 10.46
CA THR A 263 -5.88 -8.18 10.26
C THR A 263 -5.40 -9.58 9.88
N GLY A 264 -5.90 -10.62 10.57
CA GLY A 264 -5.59 -12.01 10.23
C GLY A 264 -6.07 -12.41 8.83
N ALA A 265 -7.28 -12.00 8.43
CA ALA A 265 -7.81 -12.24 7.10
C ALA A 265 -7.00 -11.53 5.99
N ILE A 266 -6.64 -10.26 6.20
CA ILE A 266 -5.81 -9.49 5.26
C ILE A 266 -4.40 -10.12 5.15
N PHE A 267 -3.80 -10.55 6.27
CA PHE A 267 -2.49 -11.24 6.24
C PHE A 267 -2.52 -12.51 5.39
N LEU A 268 -3.55 -13.35 5.55
CA LEU A 268 -3.71 -14.58 4.75
C LEU A 268 -3.94 -14.26 3.26
N LEU A 269 -4.74 -13.23 2.97
CA LEU A 269 -5.00 -12.78 1.60
C LEU A 269 -3.73 -12.24 0.93
N GLU A 270 -2.94 -11.43 1.64
CA GLU A 270 -1.70 -10.84 1.14
C GLU A 270 -0.61 -11.91 0.90
N PHE A 271 -0.54 -12.93 1.78
CA PHE A 271 0.32 -14.10 1.58
C PHE A 271 0.00 -14.85 0.28
N VAL A 272 -1.29 -15.05 -0.02
CA VAL A 272 -1.74 -15.67 -1.28
C VAL A 272 -1.42 -14.77 -2.48
N ILE A 273 -1.62 -13.46 -2.38
CA ILE A 273 -1.31 -12.53 -3.48
C ILE A 273 0.19 -12.54 -3.83
N PHE A 274 1.08 -12.36 -2.86
CA PHE A 274 2.53 -12.39 -3.14
C PHE A 274 3.01 -13.78 -3.58
N GLY A 275 2.51 -14.87 -2.99
CA GLY A 275 2.85 -16.23 -3.42
C GLY A 275 2.42 -16.53 -4.86
N ALA A 276 1.16 -16.26 -5.20
CA ALA A 276 0.61 -16.54 -6.52
C ALA A 276 1.27 -15.66 -7.61
N THR A 277 1.51 -14.37 -7.32
CA THR A 277 2.16 -13.47 -8.29
C THR A 277 3.62 -13.83 -8.55
N ALA A 278 4.36 -14.31 -7.54
CA ALA A 278 5.74 -14.75 -7.71
C ALA A 278 5.86 -16.03 -8.57
N ILE A 279 4.90 -16.96 -8.46
CA ILE A 279 4.92 -18.25 -9.15
C ILE A 279 4.28 -18.18 -10.55
N LEU A 280 3.47 -17.15 -10.83
CA LEU A 280 2.73 -16.98 -12.10
C LEU A 280 3.61 -17.14 -13.38
N PRO A 281 4.80 -16.53 -13.51
CA PRO A 281 5.62 -16.69 -14.72
C PRO A 281 6.10 -18.15 -14.92
N THR A 282 6.40 -18.83 -13.81
CA THR A 282 6.81 -20.25 -13.80
C THR A 282 5.67 -21.14 -14.29
N LEU A 283 4.44 -20.91 -13.82
CA LEU A 283 3.25 -21.66 -14.26
C LEU A 283 2.99 -21.49 -15.77
N VAL A 284 3.15 -20.27 -16.30
CA VAL A 284 2.99 -20.00 -17.75
C VAL A 284 4.04 -20.76 -18.58
N ALA A 285 5.29 -20.81 -18.11
CA ALA A 285 6.35 -21.59 -18.75
C ALA A 285 6.07 -23.11 -18.69
N TRP A 286 5.62 -23.62 -17.54
CA TRP A 286 5.25 -25.04 -17.36
C TRP A 286 4.04 -25.49 -18.18
N ALA A 287 3.10 -24.57 -18.43
CA ALA A 287 1.98 -24.79 -19.35
C ALA A 287 2.41 -24.84 -20.84
N GLY A 288 3.68 -24.55 -21.16
CA GLY A 288 4.23 -24.63 -22.51
C GLY A 288 4.01 -23.38 -23.37
N PHE A 289 3.61 -22.26 -22.77
CA PHE A 289 3.47 -20.99 -23.50
C PHE A 289 4.83 -20.31 -23.72
N PRO A 290 5.00 -19.52 -24.81
CA PRO A 290 6.18 -18.69 -24.99
C PRO A 290 6.35 -17.69 -23.83
N VAL A 291 7.59 -17.42 -23.43
CA VAL A 291 7.93 -16.52 -22.31
C VAL A 291 7.31 -15.12 -22.48
N GLU A 292 7.17 -14.65 -23.72
CA GLU A 292 6.46 -13.40 -24.07
C GLU A 292 5.02 -13.33 -23.54
N SER A 293 4.31 -14.47 -23.52
CA SER A 293 2.93 -14.56 -23.04
C SER A 293 2.85 -14.31 -21.53
N GLY A 294 3.89 -14.71 -20.77
CA GLY A 294 3.99 -14.45 -19.34
C GLY A 294 4.11 -12.95 -19.03
N TYR A 295 4.92 -12.21 -19.78
CA TYR A 295 5.03 -10.76 -19.62
C TYR A 295 3.72 -10.04 -19.98
N ASN A 296 3.03 -10.48 -21.04
CA ASN A 296 1.72 -9.95 -21.39
C ASN A 296 0.68 -10.22 -20.29
N MET A 297 0.70 -11.41 -19.66
CA MET A 297 -0.14 -11.69 -18.49
C MET A 297 0.18 -10.79 -17.29
N VAL A 298 1.46 -10.48 -17.01
CA VAL A 298 1.82 -9.52 -15.95
C VAL A 298 1.31 -8.11 -16.26
N ALA A 299 1.39 -7.67 -17.52
CA ALA A 299 0.85 -6.37 -17.94
C ALA A 299 -0.69 -6.32 -17.81
N ILE A 300 -1.38 -7.38 -18.27
CA ILE A 300 -2.84 -7.51 -18.13
C ILE A 300 -3.25 -7.56 -16.65
N LEU A 301 -2.54 -8.31 -15.81
CA LEU A 301 -2.80 -8.43 -14.38
C LEU A 301 -2.70 -7.07 -13.68
N ASN A 302 -1.64 -6.30 -13.94
CA ASN A 302 -1.51 -4.96 -13.36
C ASN A 302 -2.55 -3.98 -13.94
N GLY A 303 -2.89 -4.07 -15.23
CA GLY A 303 -3.96 -3.27 -15.84
C GLY A 303 -5.34 -3.53 -15.24
N LEU A 304 -5.71 -4.80 -15.06
CA LEU A 304 -6.92 -5.22 -14.37
C LEU A 304 -6.89 -4.85 -12.88
N SER A 305 -5.71 -4.90 -12.23
CA SER A 305 -5.52 -4.46 -10.85
C SER A 305 -5.81 -2.95 -10.67
N SER A 306 -5.44 -2.09 -11.63
CA SER A 306 -5.86 -0.68 -11.63
C SER A 306 -7.38 -0.52 -11.61
N LEU A 307 -8.09 -1.24 -12.48
CA LEU A 307 -9.56 -1.22 -12.54
C LEU A 307 -10.20 -1.81 -11.27
N GLY A 308 -9.64 -2.91 -10.77
CA GLY A 308 -10.03 -3.58 -9.53
C GLY A 308 -9.71 -2.80 -8.24
N ARG A 309 -9.01 -1.66 -8.34
CA ARG A 309 -8.82 -0.70 -7.24
C ARG A 309 -9.82 0.46 -7.33
N ILE A 310 -10.05 0.98 -8.53
CA ILE A 310 -10.94 2.12 -8.76
C ILE A 310 -12.42 1.72 -8.66
N LEU A 311 -12.84 0.63 -9.32
CA LEU A 311 -14.25 0.24 -9.37
C LEU A 311 -14.78 -0.23 -8.00
N PRO A 312 -14.12 -1.14 -7.25
CA PRO A 312 -14.58 -1.52 -5.92
C PRO A 312 -14.45 -0.39 -4.89
N GLY A 313 -13.50 0.55 -5.08
CA GLY A 313 -13.42 1.76 -4.28
C GLY A 313 -14.65 2.66 -4.45
N LEU A 314 -15.00 2.96 -5.71
CA LEU A 314 -16.20 3.75 -6.04
C LEU A 314 -17.49 3.08 -5.55
N VAL A 315 -17.64 1.77 -5.74
CA VAL A 315 -18.83 1.02 -5.28
C VAL A 315 -18.85 0.91 -3.75
N GLY A 316 -17.68 0.78 -3.11
CA GLY A 316 -17.53 0.71 -1.66
C GLY A 316 -17.96 1.98 -0.92
N ASP A 317 -17.75 3.16 -1.52
CA ASP A 317 -18.24 4.44 -1.01
C ASP A 317 -19.79 4.53 -0.98
N HIS A 318 -20.50 3.67 -1.73
CA HIS A 318 -21.97 3.63 -1.78
C HIS A 318 -22.60 2.41 -1.08
N VAL A 319 -22.03 1.21 -1.27
CA VAL A 319 -22.58 -0.07 -0.83
C VAL A 319 -21.97 -0.52 0.52
N GLY A 320 -20.91 0.14 0.96
CA GLY A 320 -20.16 -0.18 2.17
C GLY A 320 -18.94 -1.05 1.87
N HIS A 321 -17.79 -0.62 2.39
CA HIS A 321 -16.47 -1.22 2.16
C HIS A 321 -16.39 -2.72 2.52
N PHE A 322 -17.06 -3.17 3.58
CA PHE A 322 -17.06 -4.59 3.97
C PHE A 322 -17.89 -5.47 3.02
N ASN A 323 -19.00 -4.95 2.50
CA ASN A 323 -19.87 -5.68 1.56
C ASN A 323 -19.16 -5.92 0.23
N ILE A 324 -18.51 -4.89 -0.32
CA ILE A 324 -17.75 -5.04 -1.57
C ILE A 324 -16.51 -5.93 -1.39
N LEU A 325 -15.84 -5.88 -0.24
CA LEU A 325 -14.73 -6.80 0.08
C LEU A 325 -15.18 -8.26 0.05
N LEU A 326 -16.33 -8.58 0.67
CA LEU A 326 -16.87 -9.94 0.69
C LEU A 326 -17.23 -10.43 -0.73
N VAL A 327 -17.82 -9.59 -1.56
CA VAL A 327 -18.12 -9.90 -2.98
C VAL A 327 -16.83 -10.16 -3.77
N MET A 328 -15.79 -9.35 -3.58
CA MET A 328 -14.49 -9.53 -4.25
C MET A 328 -13.78 -10.83 -3.81
N VAL A 329 -13.85 -11.19 -2.52
CA VAL A 329 -13.28 -12.45 -2.02
C VAL A 329 -14.03 -13.66 -2.59
N LEU A 330 -15.37 -13.64 -2.65
CA LEU A 330 -16.17 -14.70 -3.27
C LEU A 330 -15.87 -14.85 -4.77
N PHE A 331 -15.80 -13.72 -5.50
CA PHE A 331 -15.45 -13.73 -6.92
C PHE A 331 -14.04 -14.31 -7.16
N THR A 332 -13.08 -13.95 -6.31
CA THR A 332 -11.71 -14.50 -6.37
C THR A 332 -11.71 -16.01 -6.12
N LEU A 333 -12.40 -16.48 -5.06
CA LEU A 333 -12.51 -17.90 -4.73
C LEU A 333 -13.10 -18.72 -5.89
N ILE A 334 -14.19 -18.25 -6.50
CA ILE A 334 -14.84 -18.89 -7.65
C ILE A 334 -13.89 -18.92 -8.85
N SER A 335 -13.20 -17.82 -9.14
CA SER A 335 -12.27 -17.72 -10.27
C SER A 335 -11.05 -18.64 -10.11
N THR A 336 -10.49 -18.72 -8.90
CA THR A 336 -9.40 -19.65 -8.58
C THR A 336 -9.88 -21.09 -8.69
N ALA A 337 -11.05 -21.44 -8.14
CA ALA A 337 -11.61 -22.79 -8.23
C ALA A 337 -11.89 -23.22 -9.69
N ALA A 338 -12.43 -22.32 -10.53
CA ALA A 338 -12.63 -22.57 -11.95
C ALA A 338 -11.29 -22.79 -12.68
N THR A 339 -10.25 -22.01 -12.35
CA THR A 339 -8.91 -22.17 -12.95
C THR A 339 -8.28 -23.51 -12.54
N LEU A 340 -8.31 -23.84 -11.24
CA LEU A 340 -7.71 -25.07 -10.72
C LEU A 340 -8.45 -26.35 -11.16
N THR A 341 -9.76 -26.31 -11.38
CA THR A 341 -10.50 -27.47 -11.89
C THR A 341 -10.20 -27.76 -13.37
N VAL A 342 -10.00 -26.71 -14.18
CA VAL A 342 -9.65 -26.84 -15.61
C VAL A 342 -8.19 -27.29 -15.81
N PHE A 343 -7.24 -26.70 -15.06
CA PHE A 343 -5.81 -26.96 -15.26
C PHE A 343 -5.20 -28.00 -14.30
N GLY A 344 -5.67 -28.08 -13.05
CA GLY A 344 -5.15 -29.02 -12.05
C GLY A 344 -5.54 -30.49 -12.31
N SER A 345 -6.62 -30.74 -13.07
CA SER A 345 -7.02 -32.08 -13.49
C SER A 345 -6.15 -32.68 -14.60
N SER A 346 -5.39 -31.85 -15.33
CA SER A 346 -4.59 -32.28 -16.48
C SER A 346 -3.09 -32.35 -16.20
N ARG A 347 -2.56 -31.66 -15.17
CA ARG A 347 -1.17 -31.81 -14.68
C ARG A 347 -1.08 -31.61 -13.16
N ILE A 348 -1.05 -32.71 -12.40
CA ILE A 348 -0.90 -32.68 -10.93
C ILE A 348 0.44 -32.08 -10.49
N GLU A 349 1.48 -32.14 -11.34
CA GLU A 349 2.80 -31.53 -11.10
C GLU A 349 2.82 -29.99 -11.18
N ALA A 350 1.70 -29.35 -11.54
CA ALA A 350 1.57 -27.89 -11.66
C ALA A 350 0.79 -27.24 -10.49
N LEU A 351 0.50 -28.01 -9.44
CA LEU A 351 -0.16 -27.60 -8.18
C LEU A 351 0.86 -27.56 -7.03
#